data_AF-A0A0G4KDF0-F1
#
_entry.id   AF-A0A0G4KDF0-F1
#
_cell.length_a   1.000
_cell.length_b   1.000
_cell.length_c   1.000
_cell.angle_alpha   90.00
_cell.angle_beta   90.00
_cell.angle_gamma   90.00
#
_symmetry.space_group_name_H-M   'P 1'
#
loop_
_entity.id
_entity.type
_entity.pdbx_description
1 polymer ?
#
loop_
_entity_poly.entity_id
_entity_poly.type
_entity_poly.pdbx_seq_one_letter_code
_entity_poly.pdbx_strand_id
1 'polypeptide(L)'
;MRAREGVMQSDVFKDELEKLYPIVEDGGSDSAAFDNVLELLTINGVLSLPEAVMLMVPEAWQGNTQMDATKAAFYEWAACQMEPWDGPALFTFADGRFCGANLDRNGLRPCRFYVMDDDRIICASEVGTIPVEPETVIQKGRLQPGKMLLVDTVAGRIIDDKELKEALADGSYISAKDKDVIVIGGGDTGNDCIGTSVRHGAKSVTNFELLPQPPPQRGNDNPWPQWPRIYRVDYGHTEVKQHTGKDPREYCIMSEEFVDDGSGRVKGINTIRVEWTKSPSGGWDMKKLEESRQFFPADLVLLSMGFLGPEARILGDDIEKDARKNVKTAPGKYATNLEGVFAAGDCRRGQSLIVWGINEGRQAAREVDLYLEQYTALPVTGGIVKHTPQEIFSARAKQ
;
A
#
# COMPACT_ATOMS: atom_id res chain seq x y z
N MET A 1 7.54 0.69 4.37
CA MET A 1 8.65 1.06 3.45
C MET A 1 9.33 -0.12 2.74
N ARG A 2 9.98 -1.09 3.41
CA ARG A 2 10.70 -2.19 2.71
C ARG A 2 9.91 -2.93 1.64
N ALA A 3 8.62 -3.19 1.86
CA ALA A 3 7.75 -3.81 0.85
C ALA A 3 7.56 -2.94 -0.41
N ARG A 4 7.63 -1.60 -0.25
CA ARG A 4 7.47 -0.63 -1.34
C ARG A 4 8.72 -0.56 -2.23
N GLU A 5 9.92 -0.71 -1.66
CA GLU A 5 11.20 -0.71 -2.40
C GLU A 5 11.21 -1.67 -3.59
N GLY A 6 10.52 -2.82 -3.45
CA GLY A 6 10.31 -3.79 -4.52
C GLY A 6 9.47 -3.25 -5.69
N VAL A 7 8.53 -2.35 -5.51
CA VAL A 7 7.66 -1.89 -6.61
C VAL A 7 7.87 -0.41 -6.99
N MET A 8 8.75 0.30 -6.28
CA MET A 8 9.01 1.71 -6.55
C MET A 8 9.68 1.91 -7.91
N GLN A 9 9.22 2.96 -8.59
CA GLN A 9 9.78 3.49 -9.82
C GLN A 9 9.93 5.00 -9.67
N SER A 10 10.93 5.57 -10.32
CA SER A 10 11.19 7.02 -10.29
C SER A 10 11.64 7.49 -11.67
N ASP A 11 10.99 8.52 -12.19
CA ASP A 11 11.41 9.16 -13.45
C ASP A 11 12.70 9.96 -13.29
N VAL A 12 13.00 10.43 -12.07
CA VAL A 12 14.20 11.19 -11.73
C VAL A 12 15.41 10.27 -11.56
N PHE A 13 15.29 9.27 -10.68
CA PHE A 13 16.41 8.38 -10.38
C PHE A 13 16.52 7.20 -11.35
N LYS A 14 15.43 6.81 -12.01
CA LYS A 14 15.38 5.67 -12.95
C LYS A 14 16.06 4.44 -12.35
N ASP A 15 17.04 3.88 -13.06
CA ASP A 15 17.80 2.71 -12.62
C ASP A 15 18.71 2.99 -11.41
N GLU A 16 19.01 4.25 -11.11
CA GLU A 16 19.81 4.62 -9.93
C GLU A 16 19.02 4.58 -8.62
N LEU A 17 17.69 4.43 -8.67
CA LEU A 17 16.84 4.32 -7.48
C LEU A 17 17.30 3.18 -6.56
N GLU A 18 17.79 2.07 -7.14
CA GLU A 18 18.27 0.91 -6.38
C GLU A 18 19.50 1.23 -5.52
N LYS A 19 20.27 2.29 -5.86
CA LYS A 19 21.42 2.75 -5.06
C LYS A 19 20.99 3.41 -3.75
N LEU A 20 19.73 3.86 -3.66
CA LEU A 20 19.18 4.46 -2.44
C LEU A 20 18.71 3.41 -1.43
N TYR A 21 18.73 2.12 -1.79
CA TYR A 21 18.22 1.07 -0.92
C TYR A 21 19.27 0.61 0.12
N PRO A 22 18.85 0.32 1.37
CA PRO A 22 17.50 0.50 1.90
C PRO A 22 17.18 1.99 2.12
N ILE A 23 15.95 2.40 1.82
CA ILE A 23 15.52 3.80 2.03
C ILE A 23 15.57 4.16 3.50
N VAL A 24 15.05 3.27 4.35
CA VAL A 24 15.14 3.43 5.80
C VAL A 24 16.40 2.71 6.27
N GLU A 25 17.37 3.49 6.72
CA GLU A 25 18.65 2.97 7.18
C GLU A 25 18.52 2.13 8.46
N ASP A 26 19.29 1.04 8.52
CA ASP A 26 19.30 0.17 9.70
C ASP A 26 20.04 0.84 10.87
N GLY A 27 19.45 0.75 12.07
CA GLY A 27 20.02 1.31 13.30
C GLY A 27 19.72 2.81 13.51
N GLY A 28 18.99 3.45 12.60
CA GLY A 28 18.49 4.82 12.76
C GLY A 28 17.39 4.96 13.82
N SER A 29 17.18 6.20 14.28
CA SER A 29 16.03 6.55 15.13
C SER A 29 14.73 6.58 14.34
N ASP A 30 13.58 6.65 15.03
CA ASP A 30 12.28 6.89 14.40
C ASP A 30 12.25 8.18 13.58
N SER A 31 12.90 9.23 14.08
CA SER A 31 13.02 10.53 13.44
C SER A 31 13.90 10.47 12.20
N ALA A 32 14.98 9.67 12.23
CA ALA A 32 15.82 9.42 11.05
C ALA A 32 15.04 8.65 9.97
N ALA A 33 14.27 7.64 10.37
CA ALA A 33 13.43 6.90 9.43
C ALA A 33 12.36 7.79 8.77
N PHE A 34 11.78 8.73 9.52
CA PHE A 34 10.86 9.73 8.98
C PHE A 34 11.56 10.64 7.97
N ASP A 35 12.75 11.16 8.32
CA ASP A 35 13.55 12.04 7.48
C ASP A 35 13.95 11.35 6.16
N ASN A 36 14.42 10.10 6.19
CA ASN A 36 14.78 9.37 4.97
C ASN A 36 13.60 9.24 3.98
N VAL A 37 12.39 8.98 4.50
CA VAL A 37 11.21 8.83 3.66
C VAL A 37 10.73 10.19 3.15
N LEU A 38 10.78 11.23 3.99
CA LEU A 38 10.44 12.60 3.57
C LEU A 38 11.39 13.11 2.49
N GLU A 39 12.69 12.85 2.64
CA GLU A 39 13.72 13.18 1.66
C GLU A 39 13.49 12.44 0.34
N LEU A 40 13.22 11.13 0.37
CA LEU A 40 12.90 10.38 -0.84
C LEU A 40 11.71 10.99 -1.60
N LEU A 41 10.62 11.31 -0.89
CA LEU A 41 9.39 11.85 -1.47
C LEU A 41 9.56 13.25 -2.08
N THR A 42 10.53 14.02 -1.59
CA THR A 42 10.77 15.40 -2.02
C THR A 42 11.84 15.51 -3.08
N ILE A 43 12.98 14.82 -2.93
CA ILE A 43 14.08 14.86 -3.91
C ILE A 43 13.68 14.18 -5.22
N ASN A 44 12.83 13.14 -5.17
CA ASN A 44 12.34 12.50 -6.41
C ASN A 44 11.42 13.43 -7.24
N GLY A 45 11.05 14.60 -6.72
CA GLY A 45 10.23 15.61 -7.41
C GLY A 45 8.77 15.24 -7.60
N VAL A 46 8.29 14.15 -7.00
CA VAL A 46 6.89 13.70 -7.09
C VAL A 46 6.00 14.54 -6.19
N LEU A 47 6.51 14.99 -5.03
CA LEU A 47 5.82 15.84 -4.08
C LEU A 47 6.71 17.02 -3.68
N SER A 48 6.11 18.19 -3.49
CA SER A 48 6.73 19.28 -2.75
C SER A 48 6.87 18.91 -1.26
N LEU A 49 7.77 19.60 -0.54
CA LEU A 49 7.94 19.40 0.90
C LEU A 49 6.64 19.47 1.71
N PRO A 50 5.76 20.50 1.56
CA PRO A 50 4.50 20.52 2.30
C PRO A 50 3.54 19.38 1.93
N GLU A 51 3.51 18.94 0.67
CA GLU A 51 2.70 17.79 0.24
C GLU A 51 3.17 16.49 0.90
N ALA A 52 4.48 16.25 0.89
CA ALA A 52 5.06 15.06 1.50
C ALA A 52 4.81 15.04 3.02
N VAL A 53 4.92 16.20 3.69
CA VAL A 53 4.58 16.33 5.12
C VAL A 53 3.09 16.05 5.37
N MET A 54 2.19 16.56 4.51
CA MET A 54 0.74 16.30 4.63
C MET A 54 0.37 14.84 4.36
N LEU A 55 1.08 14.16 3.45
CA LEU A 55 0.91 12.74 3.15
C LEU A 55 1.35 11.88 4.34
N MET A 56 2.52 12.17 4.91
CA MET A 56 3.10 11.38 6.01
C MET A 56 2.43 11.64 7.36
N VAL A 57 2.05 12.90 7.63
CA VAL A 57 1.40 13.32 8.89
C VAL A 57 0.06 14.01 8.58
N PRO A 58 -0.96 13.24 8.16
CA PRO A 58 -2.26 13.80 7.77
C PRO A 58 -3.07 14.26 8.98
N GLU A 59 -3.76 15.39 8.85
CA GLU A 59 -4.68 15.90 9.87
C GLU A 59 -5.83 14.92 10.14
N ALA A 60 -6.53 15.09 11.26
CA ALA A 60 -7.70 14.27 11.58
C ALA A 60 -8.88 14.62 10.64
N TRP A 61 -9.03 13.82 9.58
CA TRP A 61 -10.03 14.04 8.53
C TRP A 61 -11.25 13.11 8.62
N GLN A 62 -11.06 11.88 9.12
CA GLN A 62 -12.11 10.87 9.17
C GLN A 62 -13.28 11.32 10.05
N GLY A 63 -14.49 11.34 9.49
CA GLY A 63 -15.71 11.73 10.20
C GLY A 63 -15.87 13.24 10.44
N ASN A 64 -14.97 14.08 9.92
CA ASN A 64 -15.07 15.54 10.06
C ASN A 64 -16.01 16.13 8.99
N THR A 65 -17.29 16.30 9.34
CA THR A 65 -18.31 16.86 8.45
C THR A 65 -18.16 18.35 8.14
N GLN A 66 -17.28 19.06 8.87
CA GLN A 66 -16.99 20.48 8.64
C GLN A 66 -15.78 20.68 7.71
N MET A 67 -15.10 19.60 7.33
CA MET A 67 -13.97 19.66 6.41
C MET A 67 -14.44 19.99 4.99
N ASP A 68 -13.68 20.82 4.29
CA ASP A 68 -13.87 21.03 2.85
C ASP A 68 -13.83 19.69 2.10
N ALA A 69 -14.74 19.50 1.14
CA ALA A 69 -14.91 18.23 0.46
C ALA A 69 -13.69 17.83 -0.39
N THR A 70 -13.00 18.82 -0.96
CA THR A 70 -11.81 18.59 -1.78
C THR A 70 -10.63 18.19 -0.89
N LYS A 71 -10.48 18.87 0.25
CA LYS A 71 -9.48 18.51 1.26
C LYS A 71 -9.72 17.11 1.85
N ALA A 72 -10.97 16.76 2.16
CA ALA A 72 -11.32 15.43 2.64
C ALA A 72 -10.97 14.35 1.60
N ALA A 73 -11.23 14.61 0.32
CA ALA A 73 -10.88 13.70 -0.76
C ALA A 73 -9.36 13.53 -0.94
N PHE A 74 -8.57 14.59 -0.76
CA PHE A 74 -7.11 14.48 -0.74
C PHE A 74 -6.64 13.54 0.38
N TYR A 75 -7.14 13.71 1.60
CA TYR A 75 -6.70 12.87 2.72
C TYR A 75 -7.20 11.42 2.62
N GLU A 76 -8.36 11.21 2.00
CA GLU A 76 -8.85 9.86 1.68
C GLU A 76 -7.91 9.15 0.70
N TRP A 77 -7.50 9.84 -0.38
CA TRP A 77 -6.50 9.33 -1.31
C TRP A 77 -5.14 9.10 -0.62
N ALA A 78 -4.67 10.06 0.18
CA ALA A 78 -3.40 9.99 0.89
C ALA A 78 -3.34 8.75 1.79
N ALA A 79 -4.43 8.43 2.50
CA ALA A 79 -4.53 7.27 3.37
C ALA A 79 -4.45 5.93 2.61
N CYS A 80 -4.76 5.90 1.32
CA CYS A 80 -4.53 4.74 0.46
C CYS A 80 -3.07 4.62 0.00
N GLN A 81 -2.36 5.74 -0.11
CA GLN A 81 -0.98 5.75 -0.59
C GLN A 81 0.03 5.50 0.52
N MET A 82 -0.15 6.13 1.68
CA MET A 82 0.80 6.09 2.80
C MET A 82 0.06 5.93 4.12
N GLU A 83 0.54 4.98 4.94
CA GLU A 83 0.12 4.87 6.32
C GLU A 83 0.58 6.10 7.13
N PRO A 84 -0.26 6.70 8.00
CA PRO A 84 0.16 7.82 8.82
C PRO A 84 1.34 7.45 9.73
N TRP A 85 2.36 8.30 9.76
CA TRP A 85 3.47 8.23 10.71
C TRP A 85 3.02 8.91 12.01
N ASP A 86 2.29 8.15 12.83
CA ASP A 86 1.62 8.65 14.02
C ASP A 86 2.51 8.58 15.27
N GLY A 87 2.21 9.44 16.25
CA GLY A 87 2.95 9.61 17.49
C GLY A 87 3.03 11.07 17.94
N PRO A 88 3.30 11.37 19.23
CA PRO A 88 3.41 12.74 19.71
C PRO A 88 4.56 13.50 19.04
N ALA A 89 4.26 14.40 18.11
CA ALA A 89 5.27 15.04 17.27
C ALA A 89 5.09 16.55 17.17
N LEU A 90 6.20 17.25 17.36
CA LEU A 90 6.49 18.54 16.76
C LEU A 90 7.78 18.31 15.99
N PHE A 91 7.77 18.61 14.70
CA PHE A 91 8.98 18.63 13.91
C PHE A 91 9.02 19.89 13.06
N THR A 92 10.24 20.34 12.82
CA THR A 92 10.55 21.44 11.91
C THR A 92 11.21 20.86 10.68
N PHE A 93 10.87 21.39 9.52
CA PHE A 93 11.39 20.94 8.24
C PHE A 93 11.81 22.16 7.43
N ALA A 94 12.74 21.94 6.52
CA ALA A 94 13.13 22.93 5.54
C ALA A 94 13.67 22.25 4.28
N ASP A 95 13.44 22.88 3.14
CA ASP A 95 14.19 22.64 1.91
C ASP A 95 14.81 23.98 1.45
N GLY A 96 15.34 24.02 0.23
CA GLY A 96 15.91 25.24 -0.36
C GLY A 96 14.94 26.39 -0.60
N ARG A 97 13.63 26.21 -0.36
CA ARG A 97 12.55 27.20 -0.57
C ARG A 97 11.64 27.35 0.65
N PHE A 98 11.17 26.25 1.21
CA PHE A 98 10.23 26.23 2.30
C PHE A 98 10.94 25.98 3.63
N CYS A 99 10.47 26.62 4.69
CA CYS A 99 10.78 26.21 6.06
C CYS A 99 9.51 26.28 6.91
N GLY A 100 9.39 25.38 7.88
CA GLY A 100 8.13 25.26 8.60
C GLY A 100 8.16 24.32 9.79
N ALA A 101 6.99 24.18 10.38
CA ALA A 101 6.73 23.26 11.48
C ALA A 101 5.35 22.61 11.29
N ASN A 102 5.24 21.35 11.67
CA ASN A 102 3.97 20.64 11.73
C ASN A 102 3.83 19.92 13.08
N LEU A 103 2.58 19.73 13.49
CA LEU A 103 2.24 18.90 14.64
C LEU A 103 1.67 17.57 14.16
N ASP A 104 1.69 16.58 15.05
CA ASP A 104 0.84 15.41 14.89
C ASP A 104 -0.66 15.80 14.85
N ARG A 105 -1.48 14.87 14.36
CA ARG A 105 -2.93 15.08 14.17
C ARG A 105 -3.70 15.46 15.44
N ASN A 106 -3.17 15.13 16.62
CA ASN A 106 -3.77 15.44 17.91
C ASN A 106 -3.09 16.65 18.60
N GLY A 107 -1.98 17.15 18.05
CA GLY A 107 -1.17 18.24 18.58
C GLY A 107 -0.69 17.98 20.01
N LEU A 108 -0.03 16.84 20.20
CA LEU A 108 0.42 16.37 21.50
C LEU A 108 1.71 17.05 21.97
N ARG A 109 2.35 17.86 21.12
CA ARG A 109 3.52 18.68 21.45
C ARG A 109 3.22 20.18 21.33
N PRO A 110 3.77 21.02 22.22
CA PRO A 110 3.59 22.46 22.14
C PRO A 110 4.47 23.05 21.04
N CYS A 111 3.94 24.02 20.29
CA CYS A 111 4.70 24.81 19.33
C CYS A 111 4.18 26.25 19.33
N ARG A 112 5.09 27.21 19.52
CA ARG A 112 4.85 28.65 19.65
C ARG A 112 5.67 29.37 18.61
N PHE A 113 5.10 30.41 18.02
CA PHE A 113 5.83 31.22 17.07
C PHE A 113 5.60 32.72 17.26
N TYR A 114 6.62 33.51 16.95
CA TYR A 114 6.59 34.97 16.88
C TYR A 114 6.94 35.42 15.47
N VAL A 115 6.18 36.38 14.95
CA VAL A 115 6.51 37.12 13.73
C VAL A 115 6.99 38.49 14.16
N MET A 116 8.17 38.87 13.69
CA MET A 116 8.85 40.12 14.03
C MET A 116 8.67 41.13 12.90
N ASP A 117 8.94 42.41 13.18
CA ASP A 117 8.89 43.51 12.20
C ASP A 117 10.12 43.62 11.29
N ASP A 118 11.14 42.79 11.52
CA ASP A 118 12.35 42.67 10.73
C ASP A 118 12.41 41.38 9.91
N ASP A 119 11.26 40.90 9.45
CA ASP A 119 11.06 39.69 8.62
C ASP A 119 11.55 38.38 9.26
N ARG A 120 11.80 38.37 10.58
CA ARG A 120 12.11 37.13 11.31
C ARG A 120 10.85 36.43 11.78
N ILE A 121 10.86 35.11 11.67
CA ILE A 121 9.96 34.22 12.40
C ILE A 121 10.76 33.37 13.38
N ILE A 122 10.28 33.28 14.61
CA ILE A 122 10.89 32.46 15.66
C ILE A 122 9.88 31.40 16.02
N CYS A 123 10.23 30.13 15.86
CA CYS A 123 9.39 28.98 16.20
C CYS A 123 10.10 28.12 17.24
N ALA A 124 9.42 27.77 18.33
CA ALA A 124 9.98 26.97 19.41
C ALA A 124 8.91 26.17 20.16
N SER A 125 9.33 25.16 20.92
CA SER A 125 8.43 24.38 21.78
C SER A 125 7.81 25.20 22.91
N GLU A 126 8.50 26.26 23.34
CA GLU A 126 8.13 27.11 24.48
C GLU A 126 8.24 28.60 24.14
N VAL A 127 7.69 29.45 25.00
CA VAL A 127 7.84 30.91 24.90
C VAL A 127 9.08 31.35 25.68
N GLY A 128 9.77 32.39 25.18
CA GLY A 128 10.94 32.95 25.88
C GLY A 128 12.22 32.13 25.74
N THR A 129 12.30 31.23 24.75
CA THR A 129 13.52 30.47 24.44
C THR A 129 14.66 31.35 23.94
N ILE A 130 14.32 32.48 23.31
CA ILE A 130 15.27 33.49 22.83
C ILE A 130 14.75 34.87 23.31
N PRO A 131 15.64 35.75 23.82
CA PRO A 131 15.25 37.11 24.16
C PRO A 131 14.84 37.89 22.91
N VAL A 132 13.68 38.53 22.97
CA VAL A 132 13.14 39.37 21.90
C VAL A 132 12.56 40.65 22.50
N GLU A 133 12.78 41.78 21.83
CA GLU A 133 12.21 43.07 22.25
C GLU A 133 10.69 43.07 21.99
N PRO A 134 9.83 43.24 23.00
CA PRO A 134 8.38 43.14 22.83
C PRO A 134 7.79 44.06 21.76
N GLU A 135 8.40 45.23 21.55
CA GLU A 135 8.00 46.26 20.60
C GLU A 135 8.16 45.80 19.14
N THR A 136 9.08 44.87 18.89
CA THR A 136 9.36 44.32 17.55
C THR A 136 8.45 43.13 17.18
N VAL A 137 7.59 42.67 18.09
CA VAL A 137 6.72 41.51 17.83
C VAL A 137 5.42 41.95 17.17
N ILE A 138 5.25 41.60 15.89
CA ILE A 138 4.01 41.81 15.13
C ILE A 138 2.92 40.83 15.54
N GLN A 139 3.29 39.54 15.68
CA GLN A 139 2.32 38.48 15.93
C GLN A 139 2.88 37.43 16.89
N LYS A 140 2.02 36.92 17.77
CA LYS A 140 2.29 35.73 18.59
C LYS A 140 1.25 34.66 18.27
N GLY A 141 1.71 33.43 18.06
CA GLY A 141 0.85 32.32 17.70
C GLY A 141 1.22 31.01 18.39
N ARG A 142 0.32 30.04 18.24
CA ARG A 142 0.59 28.63 18.54
C ARG A 142 0.17 27.80 17.35
N LEU A 143 0.95 26.78 17.04
CA LEU A 143 0.53 25.80 16.04
C LEU A 143 -0.60 24.95 16.61
N GLN A 144 -1.62 24.68 15.80
CA GLN A 144 -2.80 23.91 16.18
C GLN A 144 -2.72 22.51 15.55
N PRO A 145 -3.33 21.47 16.18
CA PRO A 145 -3.44 20.16 15.57
C PRO A 145 -3.97 20.24 14.14
N GLY A 146 -3.32 19.53 13.23
CA GLY A 146 -3.68 19.50 11.81
C GLY A 146 -3.28 20.72 11.00
N LYS A 147 -2.75 21.81 11.59
CA LYS A 147 -2.27 22.97 10.85
C LYS A 147 -0.76 22.93 10.64
N MET A 148 -0.33 23.43 9.48
CA MET A 148 1.08 23.62 9.16
C MET A 148 1.47 25.10 9.30
N LEU A 149 2.61 25.37 9.94
CA LEU A 149 3.29 26.66 9.84
C LEU A 149 4.27 26.56 8.68
N LEU A 150 4.07 27.32 7.62
CA LEU A 150 4.88 27.26 6.41
C LEU A 150 5.33 28.65 5.98
N VAL A 151 6.62 28.80 5.71
CA VAL A 151 7.23 30.01 5.15
C VAL A 151 7.77 29.68 3.78
N ASP A 152 7.39 30.45 2.77
CA ASP A 152 8.00 30.41 1.45
C ASP A 152 9.05 31.51 1.37
N THR A 153 10.33 31.12 1.43
CA THR A 153 11.47 32.04 1.43
C THR A 153 11.69 32.68 0.06
N VAL A 154 11.20 32.08 -1.01
CA VAL A 154 11.26 32.66 -2.36
C VAL A 154 10.17 33.71 -2.55
N ALA A 155 8.96 33.43 -2.06
CA ALA A 155 7.87 34.40 -2.08
C ALA A 155 7.98 35.47 -0.97
N GLY A 156 8.82 35.24 0.04
CA GLY A 156 9.05 36.16 1.16
C GLY A 156 7.84 36.30 2.08
N ARG A 157 7.06 35.23 2.28
CA ARG A 157 5.84 35.29 3.10
C ARG A 157 5.53 33.98 3.83
N ILE A 158 4.75 34.11 4.90
CA ILE A 158 4.09 32.97 5.56
C ILE A 158 2.90 32.56 4.69
N ILE A 159 2.80 31.27 4.39
CA ILE A 159 1.69 30.68 3.65
C ILE A 159 0.58 30.33 4.64
N ASP A 160 -0.65 30.74 4.35
CA ASP A 160 -1.81 30.37 5.17
C ASP A 160 -2.12 28.87 4.99
N ASP A 161 -2.45 28.18 6.09
CA ASP A 161 -2.75 26.74 6.08
C ASP A 161 -3.91 26.40 5.13
N LYS A 162 -4.92 27.27 5.05
CA LYS A 162 -6.06 27.07 4.15
C LYS A 162 -5.63 27.24 2.70
N GLU A 163 -4.85 28.28 2.39
CA GLU A 163 -4.31 28.52 1.05
C GLU A 163 -3.46 27.33 0.57
N LEU A 164 -2.54 26.86 1.42
CA LEU A 164 -1.71 25.70 1.12
C LEU A 164 -2.58 24.49 0.77
N LYS A 165 -3.52 24.15 1.64
CA LYS A 165 -4.34 22.94 1.47
C LYS A 165 -5.30 23.04 0.29
N GLU A 166 -5.80 24.22 -0.03
CA GLU A 166 -6.62 24.45 -1.24
C GLU A 166 -5.79 24.29 -2.52
N ALA A 167 -4.54 24.77 -2.54
CA ALA A 167 -3.65 24.62 -3.68
C ALA A 167 -3.29 23.14 -3.96
N LEU A 168 -3.22 22.31 -2.92
CA LEU A 168 -2.94 20.87 -3.03
C LEU A 168 -4.17 20.02 -3.37
N ALA A 169 -5.36 20.63 -3.31
CA ALA A 169 -6.63 19.99 -3.62
C ALA A 169 -6.97 20.07 -5.12
N ASP A 170 -6.03 20.47 -5.98
CA ASP A 170 -6.22 20.77 -7.40
C ASP A 170 -6.56 19.57 -8.30
N GLY A 171 -6.63 18.36 -7.73
CA GLY A 171 -7.14 17.16 -8.40
C GLY A 171 -6.09 16.36 -9.19
N SER A 172 -4.80 16.58 -8.93
CA SER A 172 -3.71 15.76 -9.49
C SER A 172 -3.72 14.29 -9.04
N TYR A 173 -4.49 13.93 -8.02
CA TYR A 173 -4.58 12.57 -7.49
C TYR A 173 -5.66 11.71 -8.17
N ILE A 174 -5.39 10.41 -8.29
CA ILE A 174 -6.34 9.45 -8.86
C ILE A 174 -7.51 9.27 -7.89
N SER A 175 -8.63 9.92 -8.19
CA SER A 175 -9.90 9.73 -7.50
C SER A 175 -10.90 8.96 -8.37
N ALA A 176 -11.73 8.16 -7.71
CA ALA A 176 -12.88 7.46 -8.32
C ALA A 176 -14.19 8.26 -8.19
N LYS A 177 -14.18 9.39 -7.49
CA LYS A 177 -15.36 10.21 -7.24
C LYS A 177 -16.05 10.61 -8.55
N ASP A 178 -17.37 10.43 -8.60
CA ASP A 178 -18.23 10.77 -9.74
C ASP A 178 -17.89 10.05 -11.06
N LYS A 179 -17.00 9.04 -11.04
CA LYS A 179 -16.55 8.28 -12.22
C LYS A 179 -17.29 6.96 -12.39
N ASP A 180 -17.41 6.52 -13.64
CA ASP A 180 -17.75 5.14 -13.98
C ASP A 180 -16.46 4.29 -13.88
N VAL A 181 -16.38 3.42 -12.86
CA VAL A 181 -15.17 2.63 -12.55
C VAL A 181 -15.35 1.18 -12.99
N ILE A 182 -14.34 0.66 -13.69
CA ILE A 182 -14.24 -0.78 -14.00
C ILE A 182 -13.04 -1.40 -13.28
N VAL A 183 -13.28 -2.46 -12.52
CA VAL A 183 -12.23 -3.29 -11.89
C VAL A 183 -12.09 -4.59 -12.69
N ILE A 184 -10.91 -4.87 -13.24
CA ILE A 184 -10.63 -6.09 -14.01
C ILE A 184 -9.86 -7.08 -13.15
N GLY A 185 -10.44 -8.24 -12.91
CA GLY A 185 -9.90 -9.28 -12.03
C GLY A 185 -10.62 -9.33 -10.68
N GLY A 186 -10.59 -10.50 -10.05
CA GLY A 186 -11.29 -10.77 -8.80
C GLY A 186 -10.36 -10.91 -7.59
N GLY A 187 -10.77 -11.78 -6.66
CA GLY A 187 -10.04 -12.02 -5.41
C GLY A 187 -10.09 -10.84 -4.44
N ASP A 188 -9.27 -10.91 -3.39
CA ASP A 188 -9.24 -9.92 -2.33
C ASP A 188 -8.84 -8.54 -2.87
N THR A 189 -7.81 -8.47 -3.73
CA THR A 189 -7.37 -7.22 -4.37
C THR A 189 -8.48 -6.56 -5.20
N GLY A 190 -9.19 -7.32 -6.02
CA GLY A 190 -10.32 -6.79 -6.80
C GLY A 190 -11.43 -6.27 -5.88
N ASN A 191 -11.75 -7.01 -4.82
CA ASN A 191 -12.75 -6.60 -3.84
C ASN A 191 -12.34 -5.32 -3.07
N ASP A 192 -11.05 -5.12 -2.78
CA ASP A 192 -10.51 -3.90 -2.16
C ASP A 192 -10.63 -2.70 -3.11
N CYS A 193 -10.31 -2.88 -4.40
CA CYS A 193 -10.53 -1.86 -5.43
C CYS A 193 -12.00 -1.46 -5.53
N ILE A 194 -12.91 -2.44 -5.50
CA ILE A 194 -14.36 -2.21 -5.53
C ILE A 194 -14.80 -1.37 -4.31
N GLY A 195 -14.47 -1.81 -3.10
CA GLY A 195 -14.87 -1.12 -1.86
C GLY A 195 -14.32 0.29 -1.79
N THR A 196 -13.05 0.49 -2.13
CA THR A 196 -12.40 1.81 -2.15
C THR A 196 -13.07 2.76 -3.15
N SER A 197 -13.40 2.25 -4.35
CA SER A 197 -14.06 3.06 -5.39
C SER A 197 -15.44 3.56 -4.93
N VAL A 198 -16.22 2.72 -4.23
CA VAL A 198 -17.50 3.13 -3.65
C VAL A 198 -17.31 4.22 -2.59
N ARG A 199 -16.32 4.07 -1.72
CA ARG A 199 -16.06 5.03 -0.62
C ARG A 199 -15.61 6.40 -1.13
N HIS A 200 -14.82 6.42 -2.21
CA HIS A 200 -14.49 7.64 -2.95
C HIS A 200 -15.71 8.32 -3.59
N GLY A 201 -16.90 7.69 -3.60
CA GLY A 201 -18.11 8.22 -4.21
C GLY A 201 -18.18 8.02 -5.72
N ALA A 202 -17.72 6.86 -6.22
CA ALA A 202 -17.87 6.51 -7.62
C ALA A 202 -19.34 6.52 -8.07
N LYS A 203 -19.57 7.02 -9.29
CA LYS A 203 -20.90 7.04 -9.93
C LYS A 203 -21.38 5.63 -10.21
N SER A 204 -20.50 4.76 -10.69
CA SER A 204 -20.75 3.32 -10.83
C SER A 204 -19.48 2.51 -10.62
N VAL A 205 -19.63 1.26 -10.18
CA VAL A 205 -18.53 0.32 -10.02
C VAL A 205 -18.95 -1.01 -10.63
N THR A 206 -18.23 -1.46 -11.67
CA THR A 206 -18.44 -2.75 -12.33
C THR A 206 -17.17 -3.58 -12.21
N ASN A 207 -17.29 -4.86 -11.87
CA ASN A 207 -16.16 -5.77 -11.78
C ASN A 207 -16.25 -6.85 -12.86
N PHE A 208 -15.19 -7.02 -13.62
CA PHE A 208 -15.08 -8.04 -14.66
C PHE A 208 -14.39 -9.29 -14.11
N GLU A 209 -15.14 -10.39 -14.06
CA GLU A 209 -14.65 -11.70 -13.71
C GLU A 209 -14.70 -12.62 -14.94
N LEU A 210 -13.53 -13.11 -15.34
CA LEU A 210 -13.39 -13.93 -16.53
C LEU A 210 -14.05 -15.30 -16.35
N LEU A 211 -14.01 -15.82 -15.12
CA LEU A 211 -14.54 -17.13 -14.80
C LEU A 211 -16.06 -17.12 -14.58
N PRO A 212 -16.74 -18.27 -14.70
CA PRO A 212 -18.15 -18.38 -14.37
C PRO A 212 -18.39 -18.11 -12.88
N GLN A 213 -19.61 -17.66 -12.56
CA GLN A 213 -20.05 -17.53 -11.18
C GLN A 213 -19.90 -18.88 -10.46
N PRO A 214 -19.18 -18.94 -9.33
CA PRO A 214 -19.05 -20.17 -8.55
C PRO A 214 -20.43 -20.66 -8.05
N PRO A 215 -20.61 -21.96 -7.83
CA PRO A 215 -21.89 -22.50 -7.33
C PRO A 215 -22.17 -22.05 -5.89
N PRO A 216 -23.44 -21.95 -5.47
CA PRO A 216 -23.79 -21.50 -4.12
C PRO A 216 -23.43 -22.53 -3.03
N GLN A 217 -23.21 -23.79 -3.40
CA GLN A 217 -22.73 -24.85 -2.51
C GLN A 217 -21.57 -25.62 -3.16
N ARG A 218 -20.82 -26.34 -2.33
CA ARG A 218 -19.67 -27.15 -2.77
C ARG A 218 -20.14 -28.23 -3.75
N GLY A 219 -19.54 -28.27 -4.93
CA GLY A 219 -19.79 -29.30 -5.94
C GLY A 219 -19.09 -30.63 -5.63
N ASN A 220 -19.57 -31.70 -6.24
CA ASN A 220 -18.99 -33.05 -6.11
C ASN A 220 -17.55 -33.13 -6.66
N ASP A 221 -17.17 -32.22 -7.55
CA ASP A 221 -15.84 -32.12 -8.13
C ASP A 221 -14.85 -31.27 -7.31
N ASN A 222 -15.27 -30.75 -6.15
CA ASN A 222 -14.41 -30.04 -5.20
C ASN A 222 -14.66 -30.55 -3.76
N PRO A 223 -14.31 -31.81 -3.42
CA PRO A 223 -14.58 -32.40 -2.11
C PRO A 223 -13.69 -31.82 -1.00
N TRP A 224 -14.12 -31.99 0.25
CA TRP A 224 -13.27 -31.73 1.42
C TRP A 224 -12.07 -32.71 1.40
N PRO A 225 -10.84 -32.28 1.79
CA PRO A 225 -10.45 -31.03 2.46
C PRO A 225 -10.06 -29.88 1.53
N GLN A 226 -10.36 -29.93 0.23
CA GLN A 226 -10.01 -28.84 -0.68
C GLN A 226 -10.72 -27.54 -0.30
N TRP A 227 -10.10 -26.40 -0.62
CA TRP A 227 -10.74 -25.10 -0.43
C TRP A 227 -12.07 -25.03 -1.21
N PRO A 228 -13.19 -24.64 -0.57
CA PRO A 228 -14.48 -24.64 -1.24
C PRO A 228 -14.53 -23.56 -2.32
N ARG A 229 -14.74 -24.00 -3.56
CA ARG A 229 -15.06 -23.17 -4.72
C ARG A 229 -16.55 -22.90 -4.75
N ILE A 230 -16.98 -21.95 -3.92
CA ILE A 230 -18.39 -21.55 -3.78
C ILE A 230 -18.55 -20.05 -3.98
N TYR A 231 -19.77 -19.62 -4.30
CA TYR A 231 -20.11 -18.22 -4.41
C TYR A 231 -19.93 -17.55 -3.05
N ARG A 232 -19.14 -16.47 -3.03
CA ARG A 232 -18.92 -15.66 -1.84
C ARG A 232 -19.23 -14.20 -2.16
N VAL A 233 -19.76 -13.54 -1.15
CA VAL A 233 -20.02 -12.10 -1.16
C VAL A 233 -19.15 -11.51 -0.07
N ASP A 234 -18.09 -10.84 -0.49
CA ASP A 234 -17.21 -10.09 0.40
C ASP A 234 -17.72 -8.65 0.60
N TYR A 235 -16.99 -7.89 1.43
CA TYR A 235 -17.42 -6.58 1.88
C TYR A 235 -17.61 -5.56 0.74
N GLY A 236 -16.72 -5.52 -0.26
CA GLY A 236 -16.79 -4.58 -1.36
C GLY A 236 -18.00 -4.85 -2.27
N HIS A 237 -18.29 -6.12 -2.53
CA HIS A 237 -19.52 -6.53 -3.22
C HIS A 237 -20.78 -6.09 -2.47
N THR A 238 -20.77 -6.25 -1.15
CA THR A 238 -21.89 -5.87 -0.29
C THR A 238 -22.09 -4.36 -0.29
N GLU A 239 -21.01 -3.58 -0.16
CA GLU A 239 -21.05 -2.11 -0.19
C GLU A 239 -21.63 -1.60 -1.52
N VAL A 240 -21.12 -2.05 -2.67
CA VAL A 240 -21.71 -1.65 -3.97
C VAL A 240 -23.20 -2.02 -4.03
N LYS A 241 -23.57 -3.23 -3.62
CA LYS A 241 -24.96 -3.68 -3.67
C LYS A 241 -25.87 -2.85 -2.76
N GLN A 242 -25.38 -2.41 -1.60
CA GLN A 242 -26.14 -1.52 -0.71
C GLN A 242 -26.33 -0.13 -1.33
N HIS A 243 -25.31 0.41 -2.00
CA HIS A 243 -25.37 1.73 -2.62
C HIS A 243 -26.16 1.76 -3.94
N THR A 244 -26.07 0.70 -4.76
CA THR A 244 -26.59 0.67 -6.13
C THR A 244 -27.74 -0.32 -6.35
N GLY A 245 -27.98 -1.21 -5.40
CA GLY A 245 -28.98 -2.29 -5.51
C GLY A 245 -28.53 -3.51 -6.32
N LYS A 246 -27.35 -3.50 -6.95
CA LYS A 246 -26.86 -4.57 -7.84
C LYS A 246 -25.50 -5.11 -7.35
N ASP A 247 -25.28 -6.42 -7.52
CA ASP A 247 -23.92 -6.98 -7.39
C ASP A 247 -23.03 -6.40 -8.52
N PRO A 248 -21.82 -5.90 -8.22
CA PRO A 248 -20.97 -5.25 -9.21
C PRO A 248 -20.44 -6.21 -10.28
N ARG A 249 -20.46 -7.52 -10.03
CA ARG A 249 -19.75 -8.50 -10.85
C ARG A 249 -20.49 -8.85 -12.13
N GLU A 250 -19.75 -8.76 -13.22
CA GLU A 250 -20.06 -9.31 -14.52
C GLU A 250 -19.19 -10.56 -14.71
N TYR A 251 -19.82 -11.73 -14.78
CA TYR A 251 -19.12 -13.01 -14.97
C TYR A 251 -18.98 -13.36 -16.45
N CYS A 252 -18.09 -14.31 -16.74
CA CYS A 252 -17.87 -14.81 -18.08
C CYS A 252 -17.61 -13.67 -19.08
N ILE A 253 -16.86 -12.65 -18.68
CA ILE A 253 -16.61 -11.46 -19.47
C ILE A 253 -15.10 -11.27 -19.68
N MET A 254 -14.72 -10.88 -20.88
CA MET A 254 -13.34 -10.65 -21.27
C MET A 254 -13.23 -9.27 -21.93
N SER A 255 -12.27 -8.47 -21.49
CA SER A 255 -11.90 -7.21 -22.14
C SER A 255 -11.18 -7.48 -23.46
N GLU A 256 -11.63 -6.86 -24.55
CA GLU A 256 -10.97 -6.92 -25.86
C GLU A 256 -10.11 -5.68 -26.12
N GLU A 257 -10.61 -4.48 -25.78
CA GLU A 257 -9.96 -3.21 -26.11
C GLU A 257 -10.34 -2.10 -25.13
N PHE A 258 -9.35 -1.28 -24.75
CA PHE A 258 -9.57 0.02 -24.08
C PHE A 258 -9.81 1.09 -25.14
N VAL A 259 -10.93 1.80 -25.02
CA VAL A 259 -11.33 2.84 -25.97
C VAL A 259 -10.85 4.18 -25.46
N ASP A 260 -10.08 4.89 -26.28
CA ASP A 260 -9.61 6.26 -26.00
C ASP A 260 -10.73 7.29 -26.17
N ASP A 261 -10.72 8.33 -25.33
CA ASP A 261 -11.65 9.46 -25.41
C ASP A 261 -11.22 10.53 -26.43
N GLY A 262 -10.05 10.37 -27.05
CA GLY A 262 -9.41 11.30 -27.98
C GLY A 262 -8.38 12.22 -27.33
N SER A 263 -8.21 12.14 -26.01
CA SER A 263 -7.25 12.92 -25.22
C SER A 263 -6.16 12.07 -24.55
N GLY A 264 -6.11 10.76 -24.85
CA GLY A 264 -5.21 9.81 -24.21
C GLY A 264 -5.77 9.24 -22.90
N ARG A 265 -7.08 9.37 -22.64
CA ARG A 265 -7.75 8.84 -21.45
C ARG A 265 -8.78 7.77 -21.84
N VAL A 266 -9.04 6.85 -20.93
CA VAL A 266 -10.04 5.80 -21.16
C VAL A 266 -11.44 6.40 -21.16
N LYS A 267 -12.24 6.03 -22.17
CA LYS A 267 -13.68 6.29 -22.27
C LYS A 267 -14.52 5.06 -21.91
N GLY A 268 -13.92 3.88 -22.03
CA GLY A 268 -14.59 2.62 -21.77
C GLY A 268 -13.82 1.43 -22.30
N ILE A 269 -14.47 0.27 -22.24
CA ILE A 269 -13.91 -1.02 -22.62
C ILE A 269 -14.87 -1.74 -23.55
N ASN A 270 -14.37 -2.19 -24.70
CA ASN A 270 -15.04 -3.17 -25.53
C ASN A 270 -14.81 -4.56 -24.93
N THR A 271 -15.90 -5.29 -24.71
CA THR A 271 -15.88 -6.59 -24.04
C THR A 271 -16.61 -7.64 -24.87
N ILE A 272 -16.36 -8.90 -24.55
CA ILE A 272 -17.07 -10.05 -25.11
C ILE A 272 -17.34 -11.07 -24.00
N ARG A 273 -18.47 -11.78 -24.06
CA ARG A 273 -18.74 -12.89 -23.17
C ARG A 273 -18.03 -14.15 -23.64
N VAL A 274 -17.65 -14.97 -22.67
CA VAL A 274 -16.95 -16.24 -22.90
C VAL A 274 -17.70 -17.40 -22.25
N GLU A 275 -17.64 -18.55 -22.89
CA GLU A 275 -18.11 -19.82 -22.35
C GLU A 275 -16.92 -20.71 -22.04
N TRP A 276 -16.90 -21.27 -20.83
CA TRP A 276 -15.85 -22.18 -20.38
C TRP A 276 -16.38 -23.62 -20.45
N THR A 277 -15.76 -24.46 -21.27
CA THR A 277 -16.10 -25.89 -21.38
C THR A 277 -14.93 -26.75 -20.92
N LYS A 278 -15.21 -27.93 -20.35
CA LYS A 278 -14.15 -28.89 -20.00
C LYS A 278 -13.72 -29.63 -21.26
N SER A 279 -12.43 -29.60 -21.55
CA SER A 279 -11.85 -30.36 -22.66
C SER A 279 -11.87 -31.86 -22.34
N PRO A 280 -11.83 -32.74 -23.35
CA PRO A 280 -11.75 -34.19 -23.15
C PRO A 280 -10.52 -34.65 -22.34
N SER A 281 -9.45 -33.83 -22.31
CA SER A 281 -8.23 -34.07 -21.52
C SER A 281 -8.31 -33.51 -20.09
N GLY A 282 -9.44 -32.92 -19.69
CA GLY A 282 -9.67 -32.36 -18.36
C GLY A 282 -9.21 -30.91 -18.19
N GLY A 283 -8.76 -30.25 -19.26
CA GLY A 283 -8.47 -28.82 -19.30
C GLY A 283 -9.74 -27.97 -19.42
N TRP A 284 -9.58 -26.65 -19.34
CA TRP A 284 -10.67 -25.70 -19.60
C TRP A 284 -10.43 -25.00 -20.94
N ASP A 285 -11.39 -25.11 -21.84
CA ASP A 285 -11.39 -24.43 -23.13
C ASP A 285 -12.31 -23.21 -23.07
N MET A 286 -11.78 -22.05 -23.47
CA MET A 286 -12.51 -20.79 -23.52
C MET A 286 -13.03 -20.55 -24.94
N LYS A 287 -14.34 -20.37 -25.08
CA LYS A 287 -14.99 -20.03 -26.35
C LYS A 287 -15.58 -18.62 -26.27
N LYS A 288 -15.24 -17.75 -27.22
CA LYS A 288 -15.84 -16.42 -27.34
C LYS A 288 -17.25 -16.52 -27.94
N LEU A 289 -18.18 -15.73 -27.40
CA LEU A 289 -19.55 -15.59 -27.91
C LEU A 289 -19.61 -14.31 -28.76
N GLU A 290 -19.38 -14.43 -30.06
CA GLU A 290 -19.16 -13.29 -30.98
C GLU A 290 -20.31 -12.27 -30.98
N GLU A 291 -21.54 -12.74 -30.80
CA GLU A 291 -22.77 -11.94 -30.71
C GLU A 291 -22.92 -11.15 -29.40
N SER A 292 -22.09 -11.43 -28.40
CA SER A 292 -22.18 -10.83 -27.06
C SER A 292 -21.29 -9.61 -26.85
N ARG A 293 -20.67 -9.10 -27.94
CA ARG A 293 -19.83 -7.90 -27.86
C ARG A 293 -20.60 -6.72 -27.29
N GLN A 294 -20.02 -6.10 -26.28
CA GLN A 294 -20.66 -5.01 -25.54
C GLN A 294 -19.61 -3.97 -25.14
N PHE A 295 -19.98 -2.69 -25.29
CA PHE A 295 -19.21 -1.57 -24.76
C PHE A 295 -19.65 -1.23 -23.33
N PHE A 296 -18.69 -1.08 -22.43
CA PHE A 296 -18.92 -0.56 -21.07
C PHE A 296 -18.23 0.80 -20.92
N PRO A 297 -18.96 1.88 -20.56
CA PRO A 297 -18.34 3.17 -20.26
C PRO A 297 -17.46 3.06 -19.02
N ALA A 298 -16.32 3.74 -19.04
CA ALA A 298 -15.41 3.84 -17.90
C ALA A 298 -14.55 5.08 -18.00
N ASP A 299 -14.46 5.83 -16.89
CA ASP A 299 -13.53 6.95 -16.73
C ASP A 299 -12.28 6.53 -15.95
N LEU A 300 -12.33 5.39 -15.25
CA LEU A 300 -11.23 4.81 -14.50
C LEU A 300 -11.26 3.27 -14.59
N VAL A 301 -10.12 2.68 -14.96
CA VAL A 301 -9.94 1.23 -14.96
C VAL A 301 -8.87 0.84 -13.96
N LEU A 302 -9.19 -0.12 -13.09
CA LEU A 302 -8.27 -0.70 -12.11
C LEU A 302 -7.98 -2.15 -12.49
N LEU A 303 -6.71 -2.51 -12.62
CA LEU A 303 -6.28 -3.87 -12.97
C LEU A 303 -5.85 -4.62 -11.71
N SER A 304 -6.59 -5.68 -11.34
CA SER A 304 -6.35 -6.53 -10.18
C SER A 304 -6.16 -8.00 -10.60
N MET A 305 -5.25 -8.25 -11.53
CA MET A 305 -5.04 -9.55 -12.20
C MET A 305 -4.16 -10.56 -11.42
N GLY A 306 -3.79 -10.23 -10.17
CA GLY A 306 -2.91 -11.05 -9.34
C GLY A 306 -1.44 -11.01 -9.77
N PHE A 307 -0.61 -11.79 -9.07
CA PHE A 307 0.85 -11.85 -9.21
C PHE A 307 1.33 -13.24 -9.65
N LEU A 308 2.31 -13.33 -10.54
CA LEU A 308 2.81 -14.64 -10.97
C LEU A 308 3.77 -15.27 -9.95
N GLY A 309 4.61 -14.45 -9.32
CA GLY A 309 5.62 -14.86 -8.34
C GLY A 309 6.42 -13.64 -7.89
N PRO A 310 7.49 -13.82 -7.10
CA PRO A 310 8.34 -12.72 -6.64
C PRO A 310 9.08 -12.04 -7.78
N GLU A 311 9.53 -10.83 -7.52
CA GLU A 311 10.33 -10.09 -8.48
C GLU A 311 11.68 -10.77 -8.75
N ALA A 312 11.98 -10.94 -10.03
CA ALA A 312 13.20 -11.60 -10.47
C ALA A 312 14.46 -10.88 -9.99
N ARG A 313 14.43 -9.54 -9.93
CA ARG A 313 15.56 -8.72 -9.49
C ARG A 313 16.02 -9.02 -8.06
N ILE A 314 15.08 -9.37 -7.17
CA ILE A 314 15.37 -9.63 -5.76
C ILE A 314 15.93 -11.04 -5.56
N LEU A 315 15.43 -12.01 -6.33
CA LEU A 315 15.81 -13.43 -6.16
C LEU A 315 17.15 -13.79 -6.83
N GLY A 316 17.61 -13.00 -7.80
CA GLY A 316 18.76 -13.34 -8.63
C GLY A 316 18.53 -14.59 -9.49
N ASP A 317 19.58 -15.04 -10.17
CA ASP A 317 19.53 -16.19 -11.09
C ASP A 317 19.95 -17.52 -10.45
N ASP A 318 20.68 -17.47 -9.33
CA ASP A 318 21.25 -18.66 -8.69
C ASP A 318 20.23 -19.46 -7.87
N ILE A 319 19.14 -18.82 -7.42
CA ILE A 319 18.08 -19.48 -6.65
C ILE A 319 17.13 -20.21 -7.61
N GLU A 320 16.99 -21.52 -7.44
CA GLU A 320 16.05 -22.34 -8.21
C GLU A 320 14.61 -21.90 -7.96
N LYS A 321 13.83 -21.85 -9.04
CA LYS A 321 12.42 -21.44 -9.03
C LYS A 321 11.51 -22.59 -9.45
N ASP A 322 10.29 -22.62 -8.93
CA ASP A 322 9.27 -23.58 -9.35
C ASP A 322 8.61 -23.15 -10.68
N ALA A 323 7.65 -23.94 -11.19
CA ALA A 323 6.93 -23.63 -12.43
C ALA A 323 6.12 -22.33 -12.38
N ARG A 324 5.86 -21.80 -11.17
CA ARG A 324 5.19 -20.52 -10.91
C ARG A 324 6.19 -19.42 -10.55
N LYS A 325 7.49 -19.64 -10.75
CA LYS A 325 8.56 -18.69 -10.45
C LYS A 325 8.75 -18.37 -8.96
N ASN A 326 8.13 -19.11 -8.04
CA ASN A 326 8.41 -18.98 -6.61
C ASN A 326 9.73 -19.67 -6.25
N VAL A 327 10.34 -19.30 -5.13
CA VAL A 327 11.56 -19.96 -4.64
C VAL A 327 11.28 -21.43 -4.36
N LYS A 328 12.00 -22.31 -5.04
CA LYS A 328 11.83 -23.74 -4.93
C LYS A 328 12.56 -24.27 -3.69
N THR A 329 11.83 -24.98 -2.84
CA THR A 329 12.39 -25.73 -1.71
C THR A 329 11.84 -27.15 -1.71
N ALA A 330 12.52 -28.07 -1.02
CA ALA A 330 12.01 -29.42 -0.85
C ALA A 330 10.68 -29.42 -0.06
N PRO A 331 9.77 -30.40 -0.28
CA PRO A 331 8.50 -30.47 0.46
C PRO A 331 8.71 -30.47 1.98
N GLY A 332 8.08 -29.51 2.66
CA GLY A 332 8.19 -29.35 4.12
C GLY A 332 9.52 -28.78 4.61
N LYS A 333 10.36 -28.27 3.70
CA LYS A 333 11.64 -27.62 3.99
C LYS A 333 11.67 -26.19 3.49
N TYR A 334 12.56 -25.40 4.07
CA TYR A 334 12.73 -23.97 3.77
C TYR A 334 14.12 -23.65 3.20
N ALA A 335 15.08 -24.58 3.28
CA ALA A 335 16.36 -24.45 2.58
C ALA A 335 16.17 -24.44 1.06
N THR A 336 16.89 -23.53 0.40
CA THR A 336 16.98 -23.41 -1.06
C THR A 336 18.03 -24.37 -1.64
N ASN A 337 18.34 -24.24 -2.93
CA ASN A 337 19.47 -24.95 -3.55
C ASN A 337 20.84 -24.40 -3.12
N LEU A 338 20.90 -23.19 -2.55
CA LEU A 338 22.13 -22.59 -2.05
C LEU A 338 22.31 -22.90 -0.57
N GLU A 339 23.50 -23.36 -0.19
CA GLU A 339 23.83 -23.70 1.19
C GLU A 339 23.73 -22.46 2.09
N GLY A 340 23.08 -22.61 3.25
CA GLY A 340 22.87 -21.52 4.21
C GLY A 340 21.79 -20.51 3.81
N VAL A 341 21.12 -20.68 2.67
CA VAL A 341 20.07 -19.77 2.19
C VAL A 341 18.71 -20.42 2.32
N PHE A 342 17.77 -19.71 2.95
CA PHE A 342 16.42 -20.17 3.26
C PHE A 342 15.37 -19.21 2.69
N ALA A 343 14.21 -19.75 2.32
CA ALA A 343 13.08 -18.96 1.83
C ALA A 343 11.79 -19.42 2.51
N ALA A 344 10.86 -18.50 2.74
CA ALA A 344 9.61 -18.74 3.44
C ALA A 344 8.53 -17.71 3.07
N GLY A 345 7.28 -18.06 3.30
CA GLY A 345 6.16 -17.15 3.06
C GLY A 345 5.85 -17.05 1.57
N ASP A 346 5.27 -15.92 1.16
CA ASP A 346 4.70 -15.78 -0.18
C ASP A 346 5.74 -15.90 -1.30
N CYS A 347 7.01 -15.56 -1.04
CA CYS A 347 8.06 -15.72 -2.05
C CYS A 347 8.40 -17.18 -2.40
N ARG A 348 8.06 -18.10 -1.50
CA ARG A 348 8.24 -19.55 -1.65
C ARG A 348 6.93 -20.26 -1.95
N ARG A 349 5.84 -19.82 -1.32
CA ARG A 349 4.51 -20.43 -1.39
C ARG A 349 3.69 -19.94 -2.58
N GLY A 350 3.96 -18.73 -3.07
CA GLY A 350 3.05 -17.94 -3.89
C GLY A 350 2.00 -17.22 -3.04
N GLN A 351 1.09 -16.49 -3.72
CA GLN A 351 0.03 -15.71 -3.08
C GLN A 351 -0.75 -16.54 -2.04
N SER A 352 -0.70 -16.11 -0.78
CA SER A 352 -1.39 -16.80 0.30
C SER A 352 -1.87 -15.85 1.40
N LEU A 353 -2.51 -16.43 2.41
CA LEU A 353 -2.98 -15.68 3.57
C LEU A 353 -1.82 -15.38 4.52
N ILE A 354 -1.89 -14.25 5.22
CA ILE A 354 -0.91 -13.82 6.22
C ILE A 354 -0.57 -14.93 7.23
N VAL A 355 -1.57 -15.73 7.64
CA VAL A 355 -1.36 -16.85 8.58
C VAL A 355 -0.37 -17.89 8.05
N TRP A 356 -0.35 -18.14 6.73
CA TRP A 356 0.62 -19.01 6.11
C TRP A 356 2.00 -18.37 6.08
N GLY A 357 2.09 -17.08 5.77
CA GLY A 357 3.33 -16.31 5.86
C GLY A 357 3.97 -16.40 7.25
N ILE A 358 3.16 -16.18 8.30
CA ILE A 358 3.60 -16.30 9.71
C ILE A 358 4.06 -17.73 10.01
N ASN A 359 3.27 -18.72 9.62
CA ASN A 359 3.60 -20.12 9.90
C ASN A 359 4.91 -20.54 9.21
N GLU A 360 5.06 -20.25 7.92
CA GLU A 360 6.28 -20.56 7.18
C GLU A 360 7.49 -19.80 7.73
N GLY A 361 7.35 -18.52 8.08
CA GLY A 361 8.43 -17.75 8.71
C GLY A 361 8.91 -18.40 10.02
N ARG A 362 7.99 -18.88 10.86
CA ARG A 362 8.34 -19.60 12.10
C ARG A 362 9.04 -20.92 11.83
N GLN A 363 8.58 -21.68 10.84
CA GLN A 363 9.18 -22.97 10.51
C GLN A 363 10.54 -22.80 9.81
N ALA A 364 10.72 -21.76 9.01
CA ALA A 364 12.01 -21.40 8.43
C ALA A 364 13.00 -20.94 9.50
N ALA A 365 12.57 -20.11 10.46
CA ALA A 365 13.41 -19.74 11.60
C ALA A 365 13.88 -20.97 12.39
N ARG A 366 13.01 -21.97 12.59
CA ARG A 366 13.38 -23.27 13.18
C ARG A 366 14.42 -24.02 12.34
N GLU A 367 14.30 -24.00 11.01
CA GLU A 367 15.26 -24.69 10.13
C GLU A 367 16.62 -23.98 10.10
N VAL A 368 16.63 -22.64 10.12
CA VAL A 368 17.84 -21.82 10.27
C VAL A 368 18.53 -22.10 11.60
N ASP A 369 17.78 -22.13 12.70
CA ASP A 369 18.28 -22.43 14.05
C ASP A 369 18.92 -23.84 14.08
N LEU A 370 18.26 -24.84 13.49
CA LEU A 370 18.83 -26.18 13.32
C LEU A 370 20.11 -26.20 12.49
N TYR A 371 20.18 -25.41 11.42
CA TYR A 371 21.35 -25.35 10.55
C TYR A 371 22.57 -24.76 11.27
N LEU A 372 22.36 -23.68 12.03
CA LEU A 372 23.43 -22.98 12.75
C LEU A 372 23.85 -23.72 14.03
N GLU A 373 22.87 -24.13 14.84
CA GLU A 373 23.11 -24.63 16.20
C GLU A 373 23.14 -26.16 16.27
N GLN A 374 22.79 -26.87 15.18
CA GLN A 374 22.63 -28.33 15.13
C GLN A 374 21.55 -28.86 16.11
N TYR A 375 20.77 -27.95 16.71
CA TYR A 375 19.71 -28.17 17.67
C TYR A 375 18.72 -27.01 17.60
N THR A 376 17.49 -27.22 18.03
CA THR A 376 16.52 -26.14 18.15
C THR A 376 15.52 -26.42 19.25
N ALA A 377 15.17 -25.37 20.01
CA ALA A 377 14.06 -25.39 20.96
C ALA A 377 12.81 -24.68 20.40
N LEU A 378 12.86 -24.19 19.16
CA LEU A 378 11.76 -23.43 18.56
C LEU A 378 10.54 -24.32 18.27
N PRO A 379 9.31 -23.82 18.38
CA PRO A 379 8.11 -24.61 18.20
C PRO A 379 7.90 -25.11 16.75
N VAL A 380 7.23 -26.26 16.62
CA VAL A 380 6.70 -26.78 15.34
C VAL A 380 5.25 -26.32 15.13
N THR A 381 4.72 -26.52 13.94
CA THR A 381 3.29 -26.30 13.67
C THR A 381 2.44 -27.07 14.70
N GLY A 382 1.67 -26.34 15.50
CA GLY A 382 0.76 -26.94 16.49
C GLY A 382 1.41 -27.38 17.81
N GLY A 383 2.68 -27.09 18.10
CA GLY A 383 3.25 -27.42 19.41
C GLY A 383 4.77 -27.27 19.56
N ILE A 384 5.31 -27.93 20.58
CA ILE A 384 6.75 -27.98 20.88
C ILE A 384 7.18 -29.45 20.79
N VAL A 385 8.31 -29.71 20.14
CA VAL A 385 8.92 -31.05 20.15
C VAL A 385 9.55 -31.26 21.52
N LYS A 386 9.15 -32.32 22.22
CA LYS A 386 9.77 -32.69 23.49
C LYS A 386 11.11 -33.37 23.20
N HIS A 387 12.17 -32.83 23.76
CA HIS A 387 13.51 -33.42 23.70
C HIS A 387 13.85 -34.06 25.04
N THR A 388 14.58 -35.18 24.99
CA THR A 388 15.16 -35.80 26.18
C THR A 388 16.37 -34.97 26.66
N PRO A 389 16.70 -35.00 27.96
CA PRO A 389 17.89 -34.33 28.48
C PRO A 389 19.17 -34.75 27.72
N GLN A 390 19.30 -36.02 27.35
CA GLN A 390 20.44 -36.56 26.60
C GLN A 390 20.60 -35.91 25.22
N GLU A 391 19.50 -35.70 24.49
CA GLU A 391 19.53 -35.01 23.19
C GLU A 391 19.98 -33.56 23.34
N ILE A 392 19.53 -32.87 24.39
CA ILE A 392 19.90 -31.48 24.68
C ILE A 392 21.39 -31.37 25.01
N PHE A 393 21.90 -32.23 25.89
CA PHE A 393 23.30 -32.19 26.32
C PHE A 393 24.27 -32.65 25.22
N SER A 394 23.87 -33.61 24.39
CA SER A 394 24.71 -34.12 23.30
C SER A 394 24.87 -33.13 22.15
N ALA A 395 23.84 -32.32 21.87
CA ALA A 395 23.92 -31.31 20.82
C ALA A 395 24.79 -30.12 21.22
N ARG A 396 24.67 -29.65 22.48
CA ARG A 396 25.50 -28.55 23.01
C ARG A 396 26.98 -28.89 23.17
N ALA A 397 27.33 -30.17 23.28
CA ALA A 397 28.71 -30.63 23.39
C ALA A 397 29.47 -30.68 22.04
N LYS A 398 28.78 -30.44 20.92
CA LYS A 398 29.36 -30.42 19.56
C LYS A 398 29.65 -29.01 19.02
N GLN A 399 29.27 -27.98 19.77
CA GLN A 399 29.73 -26.59 19.61
C GLN A 399 31.03 -26.39 20.40
#